data_AF-A0A8T2H691-F1
#
_entry.id   AF-A0A8T2H691-F1
#
_cell.length_a   1.000
_cell.length_b   1.000
_cell.length_c   1.000
_cell.angle_alpha   90.00
_cell.angle_beta   90.00
_cell.angle_gamma   90.00
#
_symmetry.space_group_name_H-M   'P 1'
#
loop_
_entity.id
_entity.type
_entity.pdbx_description
1 polymer ?
#
loop_
_entity_poly.entity_id
_entity_poly.type
_entity_poly.pdbx_seq_one_letter_code
_entity_poly.pdbx_strand_id
1 'polypeptide(L)'
;MTLKGALSVKFDVKCPADKFFSAFVEDTNRPFEKNGKTEIEAVDLVKKTLTIQMSGSEIQKYFKTLKGSIAVTPIKGGDGSHVVWTFHFEKVHKDIDDPHSIIDESVKYFKKLDEAILNFKE
;
A
#
# COMPACT_ATOMS: atom_id res chain seq x y z
N MET A 1 12.59 11.30 20.13
CA MET A 1 12.08 10.38 19.10
C MET A 1 10.77 10.94 18.59
N THR A 2 10.63 11.08 17.28
CA THR A 2 9.45 11.71 16.66
C THR A 2 8.34 10.67 16.57
N LEU A 3 7.12 11.02 17.00
CA LEU A 3 5.95 10.13 16.89
C LEU A 3 5.50 9.95 15.45
N LYS A 4 5.81 10.93 14.59
CA LYS A 4 5.50 10.93 13.16
C LYS A 4 6.69 10.43 12.37
N GLY A 5 6.43 9.57 11.41
CA GLY A 5 7.44 9.02 10.51
C GLY A 5 6.84 8.60 9.18
N ALA A 6 7.73 8.26 8.25
CA ALA A 6 7.36 7.62 7.00
C ALA A 6 8.32 6.47 6.72
N LEU A 7 7.78 5.35 6.24
CA LEU A 7 8.55 4.18 5.84
C LEU A 7 8.15 3.81 4.41
N SER A 8 9.13 3.74 3.52
CA SER A 8 8.90 3.42 2.11
C SER A 8 9.67 2.18 1.68
N VAL A 9 9.08 1.42 0.76
CA VAL A 9 9.69 0.27 0.11
C VAL A 9 9.46 0.37 -1.40
N LYS A 10 10.46 -0.03 -2.16
CA LYS A 10 10.39 -0.15 -3.61
C LYS A 10 10.61 -1.61 -4.00
N PHE A 11 9.73 -2.13 -4.86
CA PHE A 11 9.83 -3.47 -5.41
C PHE A 11 9.19 -3.52 -6.80
N ASP A 12 9.48 -4.59 -7.53
CA ASP A 12 9.01 -4.77 -8.90
C ASP A 12 7.91 -5.84 -8.95
N VAL A 13 6.93 -5.61 -9.82
CA VAL A 13 5.83 -6.53 -10.12
C VAL A 13 5.79 -6.83 -11.62
N LYS A 14 5.26 -7.98 -12.00
CA LYS A 14 5.24 -8.43 -13.41
C LYS A 14 4.06 -7.84 -14.17
N CYS A 15 2.98 -7.47 -13.49
CA CYS A 15 1.82 -6.87 -14.12
C CYS A 15 2.13 -5.47 -14.71
N PRO A 16 1.47 -5.10 -15.82
CA PRO A 16 1.47 -3.72 -16.32
C PRO A 16 0.92 -2.74 -15.29
N ALA A 17 1.41 -1.50 -15.32
CA ALA A 17 1.14 -0.51 -14.28
C ALA A 17 -0.35 -0.22 -14.12
N ASP A 18 -1.05 -0.03 -15.24
CA ASP A 18 -2.49 0.25 -15.25
C ASP A 18 -3.31 -0.93 -14.71
N LYS A 19 -2.96 -2.18 -15.05
CA LYS A 19 -3.67 -3.38 -14.58
C LYS A 19 -3.46 -3.58 -13.08
N PHE A 20 -2.21 -3.49 -12.62
CA PHE A 20 -1.87 -3.63 -11.20
C PHE A 20 -2.49 -2.53 -10.34
N PHE A 21 -2.37 -1.28 -10.79
CA PHE A 21 -2.91 -0.14 -10.06
C PHE A 21 -4.43 -0.20 -9.95
N SER A 22 -5.14 -0.52 -11.03
CA SER A 22 -6.61 -0.63 -11.01
C SER A 22 -7.08 -1.74 -10.08
N ALA A 23 -6.42 -2.90 -10.10
CA ALA A 23 -6.74 -4.00 -9.20
C ALA A 23 -6.51 -3.63 -7.73
N PHE A 24 -5.44 -2.91 -7.42
CA PHE A 24 -5.20 -2.43 -6.06
C PHE A 24 -6.26 -1.41 -5.62
N VAL A 25 -6.60 -0.44 -6.47
CA VAL A 25 -7.67 0.53 -6.19
C VAL A 25 -8.99 -0.20 -5.90
N GLU A 26 -9.33 -1.22 -6.69
CA GLU A 26 -10.52 -2.03 -6.45
C GLU A 26 -10.47 -2.76 -5.10
N ASP A 27 -9.33 -3.37 -4.75
CA ASP A 27 -9.16 -4.06 -3.48
C ASP A 27 -9.23 -3.10 -2.27
N THR A 28 -8.83 -1.84 -2.44
CA THR A 28 -8.94 -0.82 -1.37
C THR A 28 -10.38 -0.48 -1.00
N ASN A 29 -11.38 -0.86 -1.81
CA ASN A 29 -12.79 -0.78 -1.42
C ASN A 29 -13.12 -1.73 -0.25
N ARG A 30 -12.26 -2.72 0.02
CA ARG A 30 -12.36 -3.61 1.17
C ARG A 30 -11.51 -3.07 2.31
N PRO A 31 -11.97 -3.21 3.56
CA PRO A 31 -11.15 -2.82 4.70
C PRO A 31 -10.00 -3.82 4.90
N PHE A 32 -8.78 -3.30 5.12
CA PHE A 32 -7.59 -4.12 5.39
C PHE A 32 -7.63 -4.81 6.77
N GLU A 33 -8.53 -4.36 7.64
CA GLU A 33 -8.81 -4.96 8.95
C GLU A 33 -10.31 -5.31 9.01
N LYS A 34 -10.67 -6.42 9.67
CA LYS A 34 -12.06 -6.88 9.79
C LYS A 34 -13.05 -5.80 10.26
N ASN A 35 -12.62 -4.95 11.19
CA ASN A 35 -13.41 -3.83 11.73
C ASN A 35 -12.77 -2.47 11.36
N GLY A 36 -12.06 -2.44 10.24
CA GLY A 36 -11.38 -1.26 9.74
C GLY A 36 -12.22 -0.45 8.76
N LYS A 37 -11.69 0.72 8.43
CA LYS A 37 -12.17 1.61 7.38
C LYS A 37 -10.96 2.04 6.55
N THR A 38 -11.13 1.98 5.24
CA THR A 38 -10.17 2.50 4.26
C THR A 38 -10.81 3.72 3.60
N GLU A 39 -10.16 4.87 3.66
CA GLU A 39 -10.63 6.09 3.02
C GLU A 39 -9.62 6.55 1.98
N ILE A 40 -10.07 6.78 0.74
CA ILE A 40 -9.22 7.32 -0.31
C ILE A 40 -9.09 8.82 -0.08
N GLU A 41 -7.88 9.29 0.23
CA GLU A 41 -7.60 10.72 0.39
C GLU A 41 -7.20 11.39 -0.92
N ALA A 42 -6.46 10.68 -1.78
CA ALA A 42 -6.05 11.19 -3.07
C ALA A 42 -5.87 10.05 -4.06
N VAL A 43 -6.34 10.22 -5.29
CA VAL A 43 -6.14 9.26 -6.38
C VAL A 43 -5.82 10.01 -7.67
N ASP A 44 -4.80 9.56 -8.36
CA ASP A 44 -4.38 10.06 -9.67
C ASP A 44 -4.17 8.85 -10.58
N LEU A 45 -5.15 8.61 -11.46
CA LEU A 45 -5.13 7.48 -12.41
C LEU A 45 -4.06 7.66 -13.49
N VAL A 46 -3.68 8.91 -13.82
CA VAL A 46 -2.71 9.21 -14.87
C VAL A 46 -1.30 8.88 -14.41
N LYS A 47 -0.95 9.34 -13.21
CA LYS A 47 0.32 9.07 -12.53
C LYS A 47 0.35 7.71 -11.82
N LYS A 48 -0.79 7.01 -11.75
CA LYS A 48 -0.98 5.76 -11.01
C LYS A 48 -0.51 5.89 -9.56
N THR A 49 -0.98 6.95 -8.91
CA THR A 49 -0.72 7.19 -7.48
C THR A 49 -2.02 7.20 -6.70
N LEU A 50 -2.02 6.57 -5.53
CA LEU A 50 -3.16 6.52 -4.63
C LEU A 50 -2.66 6.72 -3.20
N THR A 51 -3.33 7.57 -2.43
CA THR A 51 -3.14 7.72 -0.99
C THR A 51 -4.43 7.34 -0.28
N ILE A 52 -4.33 6.38 0.63
CA ILE A 52 -5.41 5.92 1.47
C ILE A 52 -5.08 6.18 2.94
N GLN A 53 -6.08 6.52 3.73
CA GLN A 53 -6.02 6.49 5.17
C GLN A 53 -6.67 5.20 5.68
N MET A 54 -5.95 4.47 6.52
CA MET A 54 -6.42 3.23 7.11
C MET A 54 -6.68 3.47 8.59
N SER A 55 -7.89 3.15 9.02
CA SER A 55 -8.31 3.21 10.41
C SER A 55 -8.86 1.85 10.81
N GLY A 56 -8.60 1.44 12.04
CA GLY A 56 -9.05 0.14 12.53
C GLY A 56 -8.75 -0.01 14.00
N SER A 57 -9.43 -0.95 14.64
CA SER A 57 -9.23 -1.28 16.05
C SER A 57 -7.84 -1.81 16.35
N GLU A 58 -7.23 -2.60 15.45
CA GLU A 58 -5.85 -3.07 15.60
C GLU A 58 -4.86 -1.97 15.22
N ILE A 59 -5.11 -1.24 14.12
CA ILE A 59 -4.23 -0.13 13.69
C ILE A 59 -4.09 0.93 14.80
N GLN A 60 -5.21 1.34 15.41
CA GLN A 60 -5.24 2.40 16.42
C GLN A 60 -4.59 2.03 17.75
N LYS A 61 -4.27 0.75 17.99
CA LYS A 61 -3.46 0.34 19.15
C LYS A 61 -2.01 0.79 19.05
N TYR A 62 -1.49 0.92 17.81
CA TYR A 62 -0.08 1.23 17.55
C TYR A 62 0.09 2.62 16.92
N PHE A 63 -0.85 3.04 16.07
CA PHE A 63 -0.77 4.28 15.30
C PHE A 63 -2.04 5.11 15.43
N LYS A 64 -1.92 6.38 15.85
CA LYS A 64 -3.01 7.36 15.82
C LYS A 64 -3.50 7.60 14.40
N THR A 65 -2.55 7.66 13.46
CA THR A 65 -2.80 7.87 12.04
C THR A 65 -1.92 6.93 11.25
N LEU A 66 -2.51 6.22 10.29
CA LEU A 66 -1.77 5.40 9.33
C LEU A 66 -2.29 5.67 7.92
N LYS A 67 -1.43 6.18 7.04
CA LYS A 67 -1.74 6.44 5.64
C LYS A 67 -0.81 5.64 4.76
N GLY A 68 -1.35 5.01 3.72
CA GLY A 68 -0.60 4.27 2.72
C GLY A 68 -0.65 5.00 1.38
N SER A 69 0.51 5.30 0.81
CA SER A 69 0.64 5.90 -0.51
C SER A 69 1.35 4.93 -1.45
N ILE A 70 0.69 4.58 -2.55
CA ILE A 70 1.25 3.79 -3.64
C ILE A 70 1.56 4.70 -4.83
N ALA A 71 2.67 4.42 -5.50
CA ALA A 71 2.98 4.93 -6.83
C ALA A 71 3.44 3.77 -7.72
N VAL A 72 2.80 3.60 -8.87
CA VAL A 72 3.12 2.53 -9.81
C VAL A 72 3.64 3.14 -11.10
N THR A 73 4.83 2.72 -11.54
CA THR A 73 5.43 3.24 -12.78
C THR A 73 5.87 2.08 -13.67
N PRO A 74 5.69 2.16 -14.99
CA PRO A 74 6.12 1.10 -15.89
C PRO A 74 7.65 0.96 -15.89
N ILE A 75 8.15 -0.26 -16.00
CA ILE A 75 9.59 -0.52 -16.16
C ILE A 75 10.00 -0.11 -17.59
N LYS A 76 11.03 0.74 -17.72
CA LYS A 76 11.51 1.14 -19.05
C LYS A 76 12.17 -0.04 -19.76
N GLY A 77 11.64 -0.43 -20.92
CA GLY A 77 12.27 -1.41 -21.81
C GLY A 77 12.06 -2.88 -21.43
N GLY A 78 11.06 -3.19 -20.60
CA GLY A 78 10.71 -4.56 -20.24
C GLY A 78 9.25 -4.69 -19.80
N ASP A 79 8.84 -5.91 -19.49
CA ASP A 79 7.51 -6.21 -18.94
C ASP A 79 7.45 -5.94 -17.42
N GLY A 80 6.36 -5.35 -16.96
CA GLY A 80 6.08 -5.12 -15.54
C GLY A 80 6.17 -3.67 -15.07
N SER A 81 6.16 -3.49 -13.75
CA SER A 81 6.04 -2.18 -13.10
C SER A 81 6.89 -2.07 -11.83
N HIS A 82 7.45 -0.89 -11.59
CA HIS A 82 7.99 -0.50 -10.30
C HIS A 82 6.87 0.00 -9.39
N VAL A 83 6.76 -0.59 -8.21
CA VAL A 83 5.85 -0.16 -7.15
C VAL A 83 6.65 0.50 -6.04
N VAL A 84 6.24 1.70 -5.66
CA VAL A 84 6.68 2.38 -4.45
C VAL A 84 5.52 2.41 -3.48
N TRP A 85 5.68 1.77 -2.33
CA TRP A 85 4.70 1.80 -1.24
C TRP A 85 5.27 2.56 -0.06
N THR A 86 4.53 3.55 0.45
CA THR A 86 4.96 4.39 1.56
C THR A 86 3.88 4.45 2.63
N PHE A 87 4.22 4.04 3.85
CA PHE A 87 3.40 4.31 5.03
C PHE A 87 3.81 5.64 5.65
N HIS A 88 2.87 6.54 5.84
CA HIS A 88 2.99 7.71 6.71
C HIS A 88 2.24 7.41 8.00
N PHE A 89 2.93 7.45 9.13
CA PHE A 89 2.36 7.02 10.39
C PHE A 89 2.60 8.02 11.52
N GLU A 90 1.68 8.03 12.48
CA GLU A 90 1.83 8.71 13.76
C GLU A 90 1.62 7.67 14.86
N LYS A 91 2.68 7.36 15.61
CA LYS A 91 2.65 6.40 16.73
C LYS A 91 1.80 6.91 17.89
N VAL A 92 1.15 6.01 18.62
CA VAL A 92 0.41 6.37 19.85
C VAL A 92 1.33 6.85 20.97
N HIS A 93 2.54 6.27 21.09
CA HIS A 93 3.62 6.71 21.96
C HIS A 93 4.99 6.30 21.37
N LYS A 94 6.08 6.78 22.00
CA LYS A 94 7.45 6.67 21.47
C LYS A 94 8.03 5.24 21.46
N ASP A 95 7.48 4.34 22.26
CA ASP A 95 7.99 2.96 22.43
C ASP A 95 7.40 1.98 21.41
N ILE A 96 6.50 2.46 20.54
CA ILE A 96 6.04 1.69 19.38
C ILE A 96 7.16 1.66 18.34
N ASP A 97 7.53 0.47 17.89
CA ASP A 97 8.49 0.30 16.80
C ASP A 97 7.96 0.86 15.47
N ASP A 98 8.88 1.15 14.55
CA ASP A 98 8.49 1.52 13.19
C ASP A 98 7.79 0.33 12.50
N PRO A 99 6.84 0.57 11.58
CA PRO A 99 5.99 -0.46 10.97
C PRO A 99 6.73 -1.34 9.94
N HIS A 100 7.95 -1.80 10.23
CA HIS A 100 8.75 -2.68 9.36
C HIS A 100 8.01 -3.99 9.08
N SER A 101 7.45 -4.64 10.09
CA SER A 101 6.68 -5.87 9.87
C SER A 101 5.46 -5.65 8.98
N ILE A 102 4.78 -4.49 9.12
CA ILE A 102 3.60 -4.16 8.31
C ILE A 102 4.00 -3.86 6.86
N ILE A 103 5.15 -3.21 6.63
CA ILE A 103 5.63 -2.94 5.27
C ILE A 103 6.04 -4.23 4.56
N ASP A 104 6.69 -5.16 5.25
CA ASP A 104 7.03 -6.48 4.69
C ASP A 104 5.79 -7.30 4.34
N GLU A 105 4.77 -7.32 5.20
CA GLU A 105 3.49 -7.97 4.90
C GLU A 105 2.78 -7.30 3.71
N SER A 106 2.88 -5.98 3.57
CA SER A 106 2.33 -5.25 2.42
C SER A 106 3.02 -5.70 1.12
N VAL A 107 4.35 -5.84 1.11
CA VAL A 107 5.08 -6.37 -0.06
C VAL A 107 4.61 -7.78 -0.42
N LYS A 108 4.40 -8.65 0.55
CA LYS A 108 3.87 -10.01 0.29
C LYS A 108 2.47 -9.96 -0.28
N TYR A 109 1.60 -9.11 0.24
CA TYR A 109 0.26 -8.88 -0.29
C TYR A 109 0.32 -8.41 -1.75
N PHE A 110 1.16 -7.42 -2.07
CA PHE A 110 1.30 -6.91 -3.43
C PHE A 110 1.83 -7.96 -4.41
N LYS A 111 2.76 -8.82 -3.98
CA LYS A 111 3.22 -9.96 -4.79
C LYS A 111 2.11 -10.98 -5.05
N LYS A 112 1.30 -11.29 -4.03
CA LYS A 112 0.13 -12.18 -4.21
C LYS A 112 -0.90 -11.58 -5.16
N LEU A 113 -1.14 -10.26 -5.06
CA LEU A 113 -2.01 -9.54 -5.97
C LEU A 113 -1.48 -9.61 -7.41
N ASP A 114 -0.17 -9.37 -7.61
CA ASP A 114 0.50 -9.51 -8.90
C ASP A 114 0.30 -10.92 -9.49
N GLU A 115 0.57 -11.96 -8.72
CA GLU A 115 0.37 -13.35 -9.14
C GLU A 115 -1.09 -13.67 -9.45
N ALA A 116 -2.04 -13.20 -8.64
CA ALA A 116 -3.46 -13.40 -8.86
C ALA A 116 -3.90 -12.78 -10.20
N ILE A 117 -3.45 -11.55 -10.50
CA ILE A 117 -3.78 -10.83 -11.74
C ILE A 117 -3.15 -11.49 -12.98
N LEU A 118 -1.95 -12.07 -12.84
CA LEU A 118 -1.28 -12.80 -13.93
C LEU A 118 -1.93 -14.16 -14.21
N ASN A 119 -2.36 -14.85 -13.15
CA ASN A 119 -2.96 -16.18 -13.26
C ASN A 119 -4.44 -16.12 -13.65
N PHE A 120 -5.10 -14.97 -13.49
CA PHE A 120 -6.42 -14.70 -14.05
C PHE A 120 -6.29 -14.53 -15.58
N LYS A 121 -6.24 -15.67 -16.28
CA LYS A 121 -6.36 -15.75 -17.74
C LYS A 121 -7.84 -15.92 -18.07
N GLU A 122 -8.39 -14.95 -18.79
CA GLU A 122 -9.58 -15.14 -19.64
C GLU A 122 -9.25 -16.08 -20.81
#